data_AF-A0A399E9W7-F1
#
_entry.id   AF-A0A399E9W7-F1
#
_cell.length_a   1.000
_cell.length_b   1.000
_cell.length_c   1.000
_cell.angle_alpha   90.00
_cell.angle_beta   90.00
_cell.angle_gamma   90.00
#
_symmetry.space_group_name_H-M   'P 1'
#
loop_
_entity.id
_entity.type
_entity.pdbx_description
1 polymer ?
#
loop_
_entity_poly.entity_id
_entity_poly.type
_entity_poly.pdbx_seq_one_letter_code
_entity_poly.pdbx_strand_id
1 'polypeptide(L)'
;MGGEFQLSNGGRRRLIGRWNSLLISLGIDPSQHFSILDDLLIRHTEPQRYYHNLAHLDTLLRLLPAQPHLELAVWFHDAIYDPTRADNELQSARLAEQSLQRLGVAPALIQRVVGIILATQHHRSDDPETALFLDADLSILGAEARTYRAYARAVRLEYAWLPEAVFRERRAGVIRQFLSRERIYQTAGFAGLERPARDNLQGELETLVRSS
;
A
#
# COMPACT_ATOMS: atom_id res chain seq x y z
N MET A 1 -21.30 -0.05 11.67
CA MET A 1 -20.35 -0.97 11.02
C MET A 1 -18.99 -0.30 10.97
N GLY A 2 -18.15 -0.49 12.00
CA GLY A 2 -16.75 -0.05 11.96
C GLY A 2 -15.94 -1.08 11.19
N GLY A 3 -15.27 -0.68 10.11
CA GLY A 3 -14.48 -1.60 9.27
C GLY A 3 -13.23 -2.10 9.98
N GLU A 4 -12.81 -3.35 9.73
CA GLU A 4 -11.61 -3.98 10.32
C GLU A 4 -10.30 -3.21 10.01
N PHE A 5 -10.29 -2.31 9.02
CA PHE A 5 -9.15 -1.44 8.65
C PHE A 5 -9.37 0.04 8.96
N GLN A 6 -9.97 0.34 10.12
CA GLN A 6 -10.11 1.72 10.59
C GLN A 6 -8.98 2.08 11.56
N LEU A 7 -8.32 3.21 11.29
CA LEU A 7 -7.31 3.75 12.17
C LEU A 7 -7.96 4.57 13.30
N SER A 8 -7.57 4.30 14.54
CA SER A 8 -8.06 5.08 15.69
C SER A 8 -7.53 6.52 15.67
N ASN A 9 -8.17 7.43 16.40
CA ASN A 9 -7.65 8.79 16.62
C ASN A 9 -6.23 8.79 17.21
N GLY A 10 -5.91 7.80 18.05
CA GLY A 10 -4.55 7.58 18.54
C GLY A 10 -3.58 7.21 17.42
N GLY A 11 -3.98 6.32 16.50
CA GLY A 11 -3.21 5.95 15.32
C GLY A 11 -2.98 7.13 14.38
N ARG A 12 -4.02 7.93 14.09
CA ARG A 12 -3.87 9.13 13.25
C ARG A 12 -2.87 10.12 13.83
N ARG A 13 -2.90 10.35 15.16
CA ARG A 13 -1.91 11.19 15.84
C ARG A 13 -0.49 10.64 15.73
N ARG A 14 -0.30 9.32 15.80
CA ARG A 14 1.01 8.69 15.59
C ARG A 14 1.53 8.90 14.17
N LEU A 15 0.68 8.75 13.16
CA LEU A 15 1.06 9.01 11.76
C LEU A 15 1.51 10.46 11.56
N ILE A 16 0.75 11.43 12.08
CA ILE A 16 1.12 12.86 12.02
C ILE A 16 2.47 13.10 12.71
N GLY A 17 2.66 12.54 13.91
CA GLY A 17 3.93 12.65 14.63
C GLY A 17 5.10 12.03 13.85
N ARG A 18 4.87 10.89 13.20
CA ARG A 18 5.89 10.21 12.38
C ARG A 18 6.26 11.01 11.14
N TRP A 19 5.29 11.60 10.44
CA TRP A 19 5.55 12.53 9.34
C TRP A 19 6.39 13.74 9.79
N ASN A 20 6.04 14.34 10.92
CA ASN A 20 6.78 15.50 11.45
C ASN A 20 8.23 15.12 11.80
N SER A 21 8.44 13.98 12.46
CA SER A 21 9.78 13.47 12.76
C SER A 21 10.59 13.19 11.50
N LEU A 22 9.96 12.63 10.45
CA LEU A 22 10.59 12.41 9.15
C LEU A 22 11.06 13.72 8.52
N LEU A 23 10.18 14.74 8.43
CA LEU A 23 10.58 16.05 7.90
C LEU A 23 11.71 16.69 8.72
N ILE A 24 11.64 16.65 10.05
CA ILE A 24 12.70 17.17 10.94
C ILE A 24 14.04 16.47 10.66
N SER A 25 14.04 15.15 10.48
CA SER A 25 15.25 14.38 10.15
C SER A 25 15.87 14.75 8.80
N LEU A 26 15.07 15.33 7.91
CA LEU A 26 15.49 15.86 6.61
C LEU A 26 15.87 17.35 6.67
N GLY A 27 15.81 17.97 7.85
CA GLY A 27 16.07 19.40 8.03
C GLY A 27 14.93 20.31 7.54
N ILE A 28 13.72 19.76 7.40
CA ILE A 28 12.53 20.46 6.91
C ILE A 28 11.63 20.80 8.11
N ASP A 29 11.22 22.06 8.23
CA ASP A 29 10.29 22.51 9.27
C ASP A 29 8.85 22.06 8.94
N PRO A 30 8.24 21.13 9.70
CA PRO A 30 6.90 20.64 9.40
C PRO A 30 5.82 21.73 9.47
N SER A 31 6.04 22.79 10.25
CA SER A 31 5.06 23.87 10.44
C SER A 31 4.83 24.68 9.16
N GLN A 32 5.81 24.70 8.26
CA GLN A 32 5.74 25.42 6.98
C GLN A 32 5.08 24.60 5.87
N HIS A 33 4.84 23.30 6.10
CA HIS A 33 4.40 22.35 5.07
C HIS A 33 3.19 21.50 5.49
N PHE A 34 2.36 22.02 6.39
CA PHE A 34 1.17 21.32 6.89
C PHE A 34 0.19 20.92 5.77
N SER A 35 0.13 21.68 4.68
CA SER A 35 -0.78 21.43 3.55
C SER A 35 -0.50 20.12 2.81
N ILE A 36 0.76 19.66 2.76
CA ILE A 36 1.12 18.39 2.12
C ILE A 36 0.63 17.22 2.97
N LEU A 37 0.83 17.28 4.28
CA LEU A 37 0.31 16.26 5.18
C LEU A 37 -1.22 16.24 5.16
N ASP A 38 -1.87 17.39 5.18
CA ASP A 38 -3.33 17.47 5.15
C ASP A 38 -3.91 16.86 3.86
N ASP A 39 -3.34 17.18 2.70
CA ASP A 39 -3.71 16.58 1.40
C ASP A 39 -3.54 15.05 1.42
N LEU A 40 -2.41 14.54 1.92
CA LEU A 40 -2.18 13.10 2.06
C LEU A 40 -3.18 12.45 3.02
N LEU A 41 -3.50 13.08 4.15
CA LEU A 41 -4.49 12.57 5.09
C LEU A 41 -5.89 12.54 4.47
N ILE A 42 -6.27 13.57 3.71
CA ILE A 42 -7.55 13.64 3.01
C ILE A 42 -7.65 12.49 2.01
N ARG A 43 -6.66 12.33 1.13
CA ARG A 43 -6.60 11.26 0.11
C ARG A 43 -6.79 9.88 0.73
N HIS A 44 -6.05 9.56 1.79
CA HIS A 44 -6.14 8.26 2.45
C HIS A 44 -7.40 8.08 3.33
N THR A 45 -8.31 9.05 3.33
CA THR A 45 -9.63 8.97 3.98
C THR A 45 -10.80 9.14 3.01
N GLU A 46 -10.54 9.15 1.70
CA GLU A 46 -11.58 9.16 0.69
C GLU A 46 -12.55 7.96 0.87
N PRO A 47 -13.86 8.17 0.66
CA PRO A 47 -14.89 7.22 1.09
C PRO A 47 -14.85 5.87 0.36
N GLN A 48 -14.25 5.82 -0.84
CA GLN A 48 -14.10 4.58 -1.59
C GLN A 48 -12.99 3.66 -1.06
N ARG A 49 -12.12 4.12 -0.15
CA ARG A 49 -10.96 3.36 0.34
C ARG A 49 -11.31 2.52 1.57
N TYR A 50 -11.62 1.25 1.34
CA TYR A 50 -11.93 0.31 2.43
C TYR A 50 -10.68 -0.39 2.99
N TYR A 51 -9.62 -0.51 2.19
CA TYR A 51 -8.33 -1.09 2.59
C TYR A 51 -7.17 -0.11 2.39
N HIS A 52 -7.07 0.52 1.21
CA HIS A 52 -5.94 1.39 0.83
C HIS A 52 -6.05 2.78 1.50
N ASN A 53 -6.01 2.80 2.83
CA ASN A 53 -6.29 3.95 3.69
C ASN A 53 -5.21 4.13 4.78
N LEU A 54 -5.43 5.03 5.74
CA LEU A 54 -4.46 5.32 6.81
C LEU A 54 -4.06 4.10 7.67
N ALA A 55 -4.92 3.09 7.81
CA ALA A 55 -4.55 1.87 8.54
C ALA A 55 -3.52 1.02 7.78
N HIS A 56 -3.56 1.03 6.44
CA HIS A 56 -2.52 0.44 5.60
C HIS A 56 -1.19 1.14 5.82
N LEU A 57 -1.17 2.49 5.79
CA LEU A 57 0.06 3.27 6.05
C LEU A 57 0.67 2.96 7.43
N ASP A 58 -0.13 2.93 8.50
CA ASP A 58 0.32 2.59 9.86
C ASP A 58 0.87 1.16 9.95
N THR A 59 0.39 0.25 9.10
CA THR A 59 0.92 -1.11 9.00
C THR A 59 2.27 -1.13 8.30
N LEU A 60 2.41 -0.52 7.13
CA LEU A 60 3.68 -0.48 6.39
C LEU A 60 4.79 0.20 7.20
N LEU A 61 4.48 1.32 7.86
CA LEU A 61 5.44 2.04 8.71
C LEU A 61 5.92 1.20 9.92
N ARG A 62 5.14 0.21 10.39
CA ARG A 62 5.56 -0.71 11.45
C ARG A 62 6.42 -1.86 10.94
N LEU A 63 6.25 -2.26 9.68
CA LEU A 63 6.97 -3.37 9.06
C LEU A 63 8.32 -2.92 8.49
N LEU A 64 8.41 -1.67 8.03
CA LEU A 64 9.59 -1.14 7.36
C LEU A 64 10.54 -0.42 8.33
N PRO A 65 11.86 -0.47 8.08
CA PRO A 65 12.81 0.32 8.85
C PRO A 65 12.57 1.82 8.61
N ALA A 66 12.86 2.62 9.64
CA ALA A 66 12.66 4.07 9.62
C ALA A 66 13.72 4.78 8.75
N GLN A 67 13.59 4.63 7.43
CA GLN A 67 14.45 5.25 6.43
C GLN A 67 13.67 6.26 5.60
N PRO A 68 14.21 7.47 5.33
CA PRO A 68 13.43 8.52 4.67
C PRO A 68 12.80 8.11 3.34
N HIS A 69 13.52 7.36 2.49
CA HIS A 69 13.01 6.95 1.19
C HIS A 69 11.85 5.96 1.30
N LEU A 70 11.88 5.04 2.27
CA LEU A 70 10.80 4.08 2.51
C LEU A 70 9.59 4.78 3.13
N GLU A 71 9.78 5.63 4.13
CA GLU A 71 8.65 6.32 4.78
C GLU A 71 7.95 7.27 3.82
N LEU A 72 8.71 8.04 3.02
CA LEU A 72 8.14 8.87 1.96
C LEU A 72 7.39 7.99 0.94
N ALA A 73 7.95 6.86 0.50
CA ALA A 73 7.23 5.95 -0.39
C ALA A 73 5.94 5.41 0.24
N VAL A 74 5.92 5.08 1.54
CA VAL A 74 4.69 4.65 2.22
C VAL A 74 3.61 5.72 2.10
N TRP A 75 3.94 6.98 2.41
CA TRP A 75 2.99 8.07 2.34
C TRP A 75 2.42 8.33 0.95
N PHE A 76 3.17 8.02 -0.11
CA PHE A 76 2.80 8.40 -1.47
C PHE A 76 2.34 7.25 -2.38
N HIS A 77 2.69 5.98 -2.14
CA HIS A 77 2.49 4.91 -3.13
C HIS A 77 1.04 4.75 -3.62
N ASP A 78 0.08 4.88 -2.71
CA ASP A 78 -1.37 4.84 -3.00
C ASP A 78 -2.07 6.20 -2.79
N ALA A 79 -1.31 7.30 -2.78
CA ALA A 79 -1.89 8.63 -2.57
C ALA A 79 -2.90 8.99 -3.67
N ILE A 80 -2.68 8.54 -4.91
CA ILE A 80 -3.71 8.47 -5.94
C ILE A 80 -4.24 7.03 -5.99
N TYR A 81 -5.54 6.87 -5.76
CA TYR A 81 -6.20 5.57 -5.82
C TYR A 81 -7.62 5.72 -6.35
N ASP A 82 -7.79 5.33 -7.61
CA ASP A 82 -9.07 5.17 -8.24
C ASP A 82 -9.10 3.76 -8.87
N PRO A 83 -9.94 2.84 -8.36
CA PRO A 83 -9.98 1.46 -8.83
C PRO A 83 -10.44 1.34 -10.30
N THR A 84 -10.94 2.42 -10.91
CA THR A 84 -11.31 2.46 -12.33
C THR A 84 -10.14 2.78 -13.27
N ARG A 85 -8.99 3.20 -12.72
CA ARG A 85 -7.79 3.61 -13.46
C ARG A 85 -6.72 2.53 -13.47
N ALA A 86 -5.84 2.59 -14.47
CA ALA A 86 -4.68 1.70 -14.61
C ALA A 86 -3.34 2.43 -14.40
N ASP A 87 -3.36 3.72 -14.09
CA ASP A 87 -2.17 4.57 -13.97
C ASP A 87 -2.00 5.16 -12.56
N ASN A 88 -2.65 4.58 -11.54
CA ASN A 88 -2.60 5.09 -10.16
C ASN A 88 -1.16 5.23 -9.65
N GLU A 89 -0.32 4.22 -9.84
CA GLU A 89 1.08 4.21 -9.39
C GLU A 89 1.89 5.33 -10.06
N LEU A 90 1.67 5.54 -11.36
CA LEU A 90 2.31 6.62 -12.12
C LEU A 90 1.87 8.00 -11.62
N GLN A 91 0.59 8.18 -11.29
CA GLN A 91 0.07 9.44 -10.78
C GLN A 91 0.50 9.70 -9.33
N SER A 92 0.53 8.68 -8.49
CA SER A 92 1.12 8.71 -7.15
C SER A 92 2.59 9.10 -7.19
N ALA A 93 3.37 8.52 -8.11
CA ALA A 93 4.78 8.86 -8.30
C ALA A 93 4.97 10.33 -8.73
N ARG A 94 4.14 10.84 -9.66
CA ARG A 94 4.17 12.25 -10.05
C ARG A 94 3.79 13.19 -8.91
N LEU A 95 2.77 12.83 -8.13
CA LEU A 95 2.36 13.58 -6.94
C LEU A 95 3.50 13.62 -5.91
N ALA A 96 4.19 12.50 -5.69
CA ALA A 96 5.36 12.40 -4.83
C ALA A 96 6.47 13.33 -5.31
N GLU A 97 6.86 13.24 -6.58
CA GLU A 97 7.91 14.08 -7.16
C GLU A 97 7.63 15.57 -6.96
N GLN A 98 6.43 16.04 -7.34
CA GLN A 98 6.05 17.44 -7.22
C GLN A 98 5.99 17.92 -5.76
N SER A 99 5.48 17.07 -4.86
CA SER A 99 5.34 17.44 -3.44
C SER A 99 6.70 17.47 -2.74
N LEU A 100 7.58 16.51 -3.04
CA LEU A 100 8.92 16.44 -2.45
C LEU A 100 9.85 17.54 -2.99
N GLN A 101 9.72 17.92 -4.27
CA GLN A 101 10.40 19.09 -4.82
C GLN A 101 10.01 20.37 -4.09
N ARG A 102 8.71 20.57 -3.81
CA ARG A 102 8.22 21.72 -3.03
C ARG A 102 8.71 21.72 -1.58
N LEU A 103 8.97 20.55 -1.01
CA LEU A 103 9.57 20.38 0.31
C LEU A 103 11.10 20.62 0.32
N GLY A 104 11.73 20.84 -0.83
CA GLY A 104 13.18 20.99 -0.93
C GLY A 104 13.96 19.70 -0.71
N VAL A 105 13.32 18.53 -0.87
CA VAL A 105 13.97 17.23 -0.73
C VAL A 105 14.99 17.03 -1.86
N ALA A 106 16.15 16.46 -1.52
CA ALA A 106 17.23 16.25 -2.47
C ALA A 106 16.77 15.38 -3.68
N PRO A 107 17.14 15.74 -4.93
CA PRO A 107 16.69 15.02 -6.13
C PRO A 107 16.97 13.51 -6.12
N ALA A 108 18.12 13.08 -5.58
CA ALA A 108 18.46 11.67 -5.48
C ALA A 108 17.49 10.90 -4.56
N LEU A 109 17.02 11.50 -3.47
CA LEU A 109 16.03 10.90 -2.58
C LEU A 109 14.66 10.82 -3.26
N ILE A 110 14.27 11.86 -3.99
CA ILE A 110 13.02 11.88 -4.78
C ILE A 110 13.02 10.75 -5.80
N GLN A 111 14.10 10.57 -6.55
CA GLN A 111 14.22 9.50 -7.54
C GLN A 111 14.08 8.10 -6.91
N ARG A 112 14.65 7.89 -5.71
CA ARG A 112 14.47 6.62 -4.98
C ARG A 112 13.02 6.38 -4.59
N VAL A 113 12.34 7.40 -4.05
CA VAL A 113 10.90 7.31 -3.69
C VAL A 113 10.05 7.01 -4.91
N VAL A 114 10.25 7.75 -6.01
CA VAL A 114 9.54 7.53 -7.28
C VAL A 114 9.75 6.12 -7.81
N GLY A 115 10.99 5.63 -7.80
CA GLY A 115 11.31 4.27 -8.23
C GLY A 115 10.58 3.19 -7.43
N ILE A 116 10.49 3.35 -6.10
CA ILE A 116 9.76 2.44 -5.23
C ILE A 116 8.26 2.44 -5.54
N ILE A 117 7.66 3.63 -5.68
CA ILE A 117 6.23 3.77 -6.00
C ILE A 117 5.92 3.13 -7.36
N LEU A 118 6.73 3.38 -8.39
CA LEU A 118 6.50 2.77 -9.69
C LEU A 118 6.62 1.23 -9.65
N ALA A 119 7.48 0.69 -8.79
CA ALA A 119 7.66 -0.75 -8.66
C ALA A 119 6.44 -1.45 -8.02
N THR A 120 5.52 -0.73 -7.35
CA THR A 120 4.28 -1.33 -6.81
C THR A 120 3.33 -1.80 -7.90
N GLN A 121 3.46 -1.33 -9.14
CA GLN A 121 2.63 -1.78 -10.25
C GLN A 121 2.79 -3.28 -10.57
N HIS A 122 3.98 -3.83 -10.32
CA HIS A 122 4.32 -5.22 -10.64
C HIS A 122 4.77 -6.03 -9.43
N HIS A 123 4.98 -5.38 -8.29
CA HIS A 123 5.46 -5.98 -7.06
C HIS A 123 6.69 -6.89 -7.27
N ARG A 124 7.67 -6.40 -8.03
CA ARG A 124 8.97 -7.07 -8.24
C ARG A 124 10.08 -6.03 -8.45
N SER A 125 11.24 -6.27 -7.86
CA SER A 125 12.43 -5.43 -8.03
C SER A 125 13.68 -6.20 -7.64
N ASP A 126 14.78 -5.97 -8.36
CA ASP A 126 16.10 -6.51 -7.99
C ASP A 126 16.82 -5.61 -6.96
N ASP A 127 16.32 -4.39 -6.71
CA ASP A 127 16.81 -3.53 -5.64
C ASP A 127 16.31 -4.03 -4.27
N PRO A 128 17.18 -4.37 -3.31
CA PRO A 128 16.77 -4.99 -2.05
C PRO A 128 15.83 -4.16 -1.18
N GLU A 129 16.00 -2.83 -1.13
CA GLU A 129 15.15 -1.95 -0.32
C GLU A 129 13.76 -1.76 -0.96
N THR A 130 13.72 -1.67 -2.29
CA THR A 130 12.47 -1.69 -3.04
C THR A 130 11.78 -3.04 -2.88
N ALA A 131 12.47 -4.16 -3.03
CA ALA A 131 11.90 -5.49 -2.82
C ALA A 131 11.32 -5.65 -1.40
N LEU A 132 11.98 -5.10 -0.38
CA LEU A 132 11.49 -5.07 0.99
C LEU A 132 10.19 -4.26 1.12
N PHE A 133 10.09 -3.11 0.46
CA PHE A 133 8.86 -2.32 0.41
C PHE A 133 7.70 -3.10 -0.23
N LEU A 134 7.96 -3.75 -1.37
CA LEU A 134 6.94 -4.52 -2.10
C LEU A 134 6.46 -5.73 -1.30
N ASP A 135 7.36 -6.40 -0.57
CA ASP A 135 6.99 -7.50 0.32
C ASP A 135 6.15 -7.02 1.51
N ALA A 136 6.47 -5.84 2.06
CA ALA A 136 5.67 -5.22 3.12
C ALA A 136 4.27 -4.83 2.62
N ASP A 137 4.15 -4.29 1.41
CA ASP A 137 2.87 -3.98 0.77
C ASP A 137 2.02 -5.25 0.55
N LEU A 138 2.65 -6.36 0.16
CA LEU A 138 2.00 -7.66 0.00
C LEU A 138 1.83 -8.46 1.30
N SER A 139 2.23 -7.93 2.47
CA SER A 139 2.25 -8.73 3.71
C SER A 139 0.86 -9.18 4.15
N ILE A 140 -0.18 -8.46 3.74
CA ILE A 140 -1.58 -8.82 4.02
C ILE A 140 -1.98 -10.16 3.43
N LEU A 141 -1.34 -10.60 2.35
CA LEU A 141 -1.64 -11.89 1.73
C LEU A 141 -1.34 -13.03 2.70
N GLY A 142 -0.24 -12.95 3.45
CA GLY A 142 0.15 -13.93 4.46
C GLY A 142 -0.39 -13.69 5.88
N ALA A 143 -1.35 -12.78 6.05
CA ALA A 143 -1.97 -12.53 7.35
C ALA A 143 -2.81 -13.74 7.82
N GLU A 144 -3.21 -13.73 9.10
CA GLU A 144 -4.17 -14.72 9.61
C GLU A 144 -5.45 -14.75 8.74
N ALA A 145 -6.00 -15.95 8.53
CA ALA A 145 -7.10 -16.16 7.59
C ALA A 145 -8.33 -15.27 7.85
N ARG A 146 -8.59 -14.90 9.11
CA ARG A 146 -9.67 -13.94 9.44
C ARG A 146 -9.37 -12.55 8.85
N THR A 147 -8.16 -12.04 9.07
CA THR A 147 -7.69 -10.74 8.58
C THR A 147 -7.63 -10.72 7.06
N TYR A 148 -7.13 -11.80 6.44
CA TYR A 148 -7.15 -11.92 4.98
C TYR A 148 -8.57 -11.86 4.40
N ARG A 149 -9.54 -12.59 5.00
CA ARG A 149 -10.94 -12.51 4.56
C ARG A 149 -11.52 -11.11 4.72
N ALA A 150 -11.10 -10.37 5.73
CA ALA A 150 -11.46 -8.95 5.89
C ALA A 150 -10.93 -8.12 4.74
N TYR A 151 -9.64 -8.29 4.41
CA TYR A 151 -8.98 -7.64 3.28
C TYR A 151 -9.69 -7.94 1.96
N ALA A 152 -9.99 -9.20 1.67
CA ALA A 152 -10.70 -9.60 0.45
C ALA A 152 -12.09 -8.93 0.34
N ARG A 153 -12.84 -8.83 1.45
CA ARG A 153 -14.12 -8.09 1.50
C ARG A 153 -13.92 -6.59 1.27
N ALA A 154 -12.90 -5.99 1.87
CA ALA A 154 -12.59 -4.57 1.69
C ALA A 154 -12.24 -4.26 0.23
N VAL A 155 -11.40 -5.08 -0.41
CA VAL A 155 -11.11 -4.98 -1.85
C VAL A 155 -12.39 -5.13 -2.67
N ARG A 156 -13.27 -6.09 -2.35
CA ARG A 156 -14.57 -6.23 -3.05
C ARG A 156 -15.40 -4.93 -2.98
N LEU A 157 -15.37 -4.22 -1.85
CA LEU A 157 -16.08 -2.94 -1.68
C LEU A 157 -15.42 -1.80 -2.47
N GLU A 158 -14.09 -1.75 -2.56
CA GLU A 158 -13.37 -0.78 -3.41
C GLU A 158 -13.74 -0.97 -4.89
N TYR A 159 -13.99 -2.20 -5.31
CA TYR A 159 -14.45 -2.55 -6.66
C TYR A 159 -15.98 -2.75 -6.73
N ALA A 160 -16.77 -2.13 -5.85
CA ALA A 160 -18.24 -2.21 -5.85
C ALA A 160 -18.88 -1.81 -7.19
N TRP A 161 -18.21 -0.94 -7.95
CA TRP A 161 -18.64 -0.46 -9.27
C TRP A 161 -18.56 -1.54 -10.37
N LEU A 162 -17.78 -2.61 -10.18
CA LEU A 162 -17.74 -3.73 -11.11
C LEU A 162 -18.91 -4.70 -10.88
N PRO A 163 -19.57 -5.18 -11.94
CA PRO A 163 -20.49 -6.30 -11.84
C PRO A 163 -19.81 -7.52 -11.21
N GLU A 164 -20.53 -8.26 -10.37
CA GLU A 164 -19.98 -9.37 -9.58
C GLU A 164 -19.20 -10.38 -10.42
N ALA A 165 -19.74 -10.80 -11.57
CA ALA A 165 -19.07 -11.74 -12.46
C ALA A 165 -17.72 -11.21 -12.98
N VAL A 166 -17.66 -9.94 -13.37
CA VAL A 166 -16.44 -9.28 -13.87
C VAL A 166 -15.42 -9.10 -12.75
N PHE A 167 -15.86 -8.71 -11.54
CA PHE A 167 -14.98 -8.63 -10.39
C PHE A 167 -14.34 -9.99 -10.09
N ARG A 168 -15.14 -11.05 -10.03
CA ARG A 168 -14.67 -12.41 -9.72
C ARG A 168 -13.64 -12.90 -10.74
N GLU A 169 -13.92 -12.71 -12.03
CA GLU A 169 -13.00 -13.07 -13.11
C GLU A 169 -11.66 -12.34 -12.98
N ARG A 170 -11.69 -11.01 -12.84
CA ARG A 170 -10.48 -10.18 -12.73
C ARG A 170 -9.69 -10.50 -11.46
N ARG A 171 -10.37 -10.62 -10.31
CA ARG A 171 -9.74 -10.95 -9.04
C ARG A 171 -9.11 -12.34 -9.06
N ALA A 172 -9.79 -13.33 -9.64
CA ALA A 172 -9.23 -14.66 -9.85
C ALA A 172 -7.98 -14.61 -10.76
N GLY A 173 -7.98 -13.74 -11.79
CA GLY A 173 -6.81 -13.48 -12.62
C GLY A 173 -5.60 -12.97 -11.83
N VAL A 174 -5.78 -11.94 -11.00
CA VAL A 174 -4.72 -11.40 -10.12
C VAL A 174 -4.20 -12.46 -9.16
N ILE A 175 -5.09 -13.23 -8.53
CA ILE A 175 -4.69 -14.31 -7.61
C ILE A 175 -3.88 -15.39 -8.32
N ARG A 176 -4.30 -15.82 -9.52
CA ARG A 176 -3.54 -16.79 -10.32
C ARG A 176 -2.15 -16.27 -10.68
N GLN A 177 -2.01 -14.97 -10.98
CA GLN A 177 -0.70 -14.36 -11.22
C GLN A 177 0.22 -14.48 -10.00
N PHE A 178 -0.27 -14.17 -8.79
CA PHE A 178 0.51 -14.37 -7.56
C PHE A 178 0.86 -15.84 -7.32
N LEU A 179 -0.10 -16.76 -7.46
CA LEU A 179 0.12 -18.20 -7.26
C LEU A 179 1.13 -18.79 -8.26
N SER A 180 1.23 -18.21 -9.46
CA SER A 180 2.18 -18.63 -10.49
C SER A 180 3.63 -18.21 -10.23
N ARG A 181 3.88 -17.27 -9.30
CA ARG A 181 5.23 -16.88 -8.92
C ARG A 181 5.92 -18.03 -8.19
N GLU A 182 7.23 -18.21 -8.42
CA GLU A 182 8.05 -19.16 -7.65
C GLU A 182 8.05 -18.78 -6.16
N ARG A 183 8.18 -17.48 -5.86
CA ARG A 183 8.05 -16.89 -4.53
C ARG A 183 7.19 -15.63 -4.62
N ILE A 184 6.22 -15.48 -3.71
CA ILE A 184 5.42 -14.26 -3.59
C ILE A 184 6.28 -13.17 -2.94
N TYR A 185 7.02 -13.53 -1.88
CA TYR A 185 7.91 -12.63 -1.15
C TYR A 185 9.37 -12.81 -1.59
N GLN A 186 10.07 -11.71 -1.85
CA GLN A 186 11.44 -11.71 -2.38
C GLN A 186 12.51 -11.77 -1.28
N THR A 187 12.21 -11.17 -0.12
CA THR A 187 13.15 -10.94 0.97
C THR A 187 13.00 -11.96 2.10
N ALA A 188 14.09 -12.21 2.82
CA ALA A 188 14.11 -13.19 3.90
C ALA A 188 13.17 -12.82 5.08
N GLY A 189 12.97 -11.52 5.34
CA GLY A 189 12.12 -11.04 6.42
C GLY A 189 10.64 -11.42 6.28
N PHE A 190 10.18 -11.64 5.05
CA PHE A 190 8.79 -11.99 4.74
C PHE A 190 8.61 -13.45 4.30
N ALA A 191 9.69 -14.25 4.23
CA ALA A 191 9.63 -15.65 3.78
C ALA A 191 8.66 -16.52 4.61
N GLY A 192 8.48 -16.19 5.91
CA GLY A 192 7.51 -16.88 6.78
C GLY A 192 6.04 -16.69 6.38
N LEU A 193 5.73 -15.71 5.55
CA LEU A 193 4.38 -15.42 5.05
C LEU A 193 4.01 -16.22 3.80
N GLU A 194 4.97 -16.86 3.13
CA GLU A 194 4.76 -17.51 1.84
C GLU A 194 3.66 -18.58 1.88
N ARG A 195 3.74 -19.51 2.85
CA ARG A 195 2.74 -20.58 2.97
C ARG A 195 1.36 -20.01 3.36
N PRO A 196 1.21 -19.19 4.42
CA PRO A 196 -0.06 -18.53 4.72
C PRO A 196 -0.66 -17.77 3.53
N ALA A 197 0.17 -17.07 2.75
CA ALA A 197 -0.29 -16.32 1.57
C ALA A 197 -0.88 -17.23 0.51
N ARG A 198 -0.21 -18.34 0.20
CA ARG A 198 -0.72 -19.32 -0.77
C ARG A 198 -2.01 -19.98 -0.29
N ASP A 199 -2.10 -20.35 0.99
CA ASP A 199 -3.31 -20.94 1.57
C ASP A 199 -4.50 -19.96 1.48
N ASN A 200 -4.28 -18.69 1.82
CA ASN A 200 -5.28 -17.63 1.73
C ASN A 200 -5.74 -17.38 0.28
N LEU A 201 -4.77 -17.22 -0.64
CA LEU A 201 -5.04 -16.97 -2.06
C LEU A 201 -5.79 -18.14 -2.71
N GLN A 202 -5.38 -19.38 -2.42
CA GLN A 202 -6.05 -20.58 -2.93
C GLN A 202 -7.49 -20.67 -2.41
N GLY A 203 -7.72 -20.39 -1.12
CA GLY A 203 -9.05 -20.38 -0.53
C GLY A 203 -9.98 -19.32 -1.13
N GLU A 204 -9.46 -18.11 -1.39
CA GLU A 204 -10.23 -17.07 -2.09
C GLU A 204 -10.52 -17.51 -3.54
N LEU A 205 -9.53 -18.04 -4.26
CA LEU A 205 -9.70 -18.50 -5.63
C LEU A 205 -10.80 -19.56 -5.75
N GLU A 206 -10.82 -20.56 -4.87
CA GLU A 206 -11.88 -21.58 -4.83
C GLU A 206 -13.27 -20.97 -4.65
N THR A 207 -13.37 -19.96 -3.78
CA THR A 207 -14.63 -19.24 -3.54
C THR A 207 -15.06 -18.44 -4.77
N LEU A 208 -14.11 -17.82 -5.49
CA LEU A 208 -14.34 -17.03 -6.70
C LEU A 208 -14.72 -17.86 -7.93
N VAL A 209 -14.36 -19.14 -7.98
CA VAL A 209 -14.71 -20.02 -9.11
C VAL A 209 -15.93 -20.90 -8.87
N ARG A 210 -16.26 -21.24 -7.61
CA ARG A 210 -17.36 -22.19 -7.30
C ARG A 210 -18.78 -21.64 -7.40
N SER A 211 -18.97 -20.32 -7.34
CA SER A 211 -20.33 -19.74 -7.42
C SER A 211 -20.74 -19.59 -8.89
N SER A 212 -21.37 -20.66 -9.41
CA SER A 212 -22.28 -20.66 -10.56
C SER A 212 -23.70 -20.82 -10.05
#